data_AF-A0A1E4F9L6-F1
#
_entry.id   AF-A0A1E4F9L6-F1
#
_cell.length_a   1.000
_cell.length_b   1.000
_cell.length_c   1.000
_cell.angle_alpha   90.00
_cell.angle_beta   90.00
_cell.angle_gamma   90.00
#
_symmetry.space_group_name_H-M   'P 1'
#
loop_
_entity.id
_entity.type
_entity.pdbx_description
1 polymer ?
#
loop_
_entity_poly.entity_id
_entity_poly.type
_entity_poly.pdbx_seq_one_letter_code
_entity_poly.pdbx_strand_id
1 'polypeptide(L)'
;MTKSLLPIAAILATLTLAACGDAPSNDAAQPSQPAVNVETQPDGSSTVQINVPESMTPAVEAISNPQQTMDNLRDQAATMSEQAKQDAVVSARRAAEAAARALGQTEAEITEAGDVAERSTRDALGLR
;
A
#
# COMPACT_ATOMS: atom_id res chain seq x y z
N MET A 1 -21.64 20.75 -36.79
CA MET A 1 -21.98 20.55 -35.37
C MET A 1 -20.67 20.44 -34.61
N THR A 2 -20.29 21.52 -33.94
CA THR A 2 -19.07 21.68 -33.15
C THR A 2 -19.19 20.93 -31.83
N LYS A 3 -18.27 20.00 -31.57
CA LYS A 3 -18.18 19.27 -30.31
C LYS A 3 -16.99 19.83 -29.53
N SER A 4 -17.27 20.91 -28.79
CA SER A 4 -16.28 21.57 -27.94
C SER A 4 -16.10 20.80 -26.63
N LEU A 5 -14.84 20.48 -26.37
CA LEU A 5 -14.26 20.14 -25.08
C LEU A 5 -14.49 21.28 -24.06
N LEU A 6 -14.64 20.94 -22.77
CA LEU A 6 -14.34 21.77 -21.58
C LEU A 6 -14.41 20.88 -20.31
N PRO A 7 -13.75 21.25 -19.19
CA PRO A 7 -12.76 20.41 -18.52
C PRO A 7 -13.12 20.07 -17.07
N ILE A 8 -12.75 18.88 -16.62
CA ILE A 8 -12.79 18.49 -15.21
C ILE A 8 -11.56 19.11 -14.54
N ALA A 9 -11.70 20.33 -14.04
CA ALA A 9 -10.68 21.03 -13.25
C ALA A 9 -11.35 21.74 -12.08
N ALA A 10 -11.80 20.99 -11.07
CA ALA A 10 -12.34 21.58 -9.83
C ALA A 10 -12.46 20.58 -8.67
N ILE A 11 -11.43 19.77 -8.35
CA ILE A 11 -11.42 19.03 -7.07
C ILE A 11 -9.99 18.92 -6.52
N LEU A 12 -9.37 20.05 -6.13
CA LEU A 12 -8.10 20.02 -5.37
C LEU A 12 -7.99 21.10 -4.29
N ALA A 13 -9.11 21.69 -3.86
CA ALA A 13 -9.11 22.88 -2.99
C ALA A 13 -9.58 22.67 -1.54
N THR A 14 -9.45 21.47 -0.95
CA THR A 14 -9.84 21.26 0.46
C THR A 14 -8.96 20.28 1.27
N LEU A 15 -7.63 20.24 1.02
CA LEU A 15 -6.67 19.56 1.92
C LEU A 15 -5.93 20.54 2.85
N THR A 16 -6.62 21.53 3.39
CA THR A 16 -6.10 22.37 4.47
C THR A 16 -6.96 22.19 5.71
N LEU A 17 -6.70 21.14 6.48
CA LEU A 17 -7.11 21.10 7.89
C LEU A 17 -6.18 20.17 8.70
N ALA A 18 -5.43 20.82 9.60
CA ALA A 18 -4.89 20.26 10.84
C ALA A 18 -3.85 19.12 10.73
N ALA A 19 -2.63 19.49 10.36
CA ALA A 19 -1.44 18.99 11.05
C ALA A 19 -0.57 20.19 11.47
N CYS A 20 -1.15 21.05 12.30
CA CYS A 20 -0.37 21.81 13.27
C CYS A 20 0.06 20.80 14.34
N GLY A 21 1.23 20.19 14.14
CA GLY A 21 1.80 19.20 15.04
C GLY A 21 3.28 19.14 14.76
N ASP A 22 4.03 19.97 15.49
CA ASP A 22 5.46 19.92 15.77
C ASP A 22 6.29 19.10 14.75
N ALA A 23 6.80 19.79 13.74
CA ALA A 23 7.83 19.21 12.89
C ALA A 23 9.10 19.06 13.75
N PRO A 24 9.65 17.85 13.94
CA PRO A 24 10.96 17.73 14.57
C PRO A 24 11.97 18.48 13.67
N SER A 25 12.64 19.47 14.25
CA SER A 25 13.79 20.13 13.64
C SER A 25 14.83 19.06 13.27
N ASN A 26 14.89 18.71 11.99
CA ASN A 26 16.00 17.93 11.45
C ASN A 26 17.11 18.91 11.08
N ASP A 27 17.94 19.24 12.06
CA ASP A 27 19.28 19.75 11.85
C ASP A 27 20.13 18.66 11.18
N ALA A 28 20.04 18.58 9.84
CA ALA A 28 21.11 18.17 8.93
C ALA A 28 20.57 18.24 7.50
N ALA A 29 20.76 19.38 6.84
CA ALA A 29 20.64 19.48 5.39
C ALA A 29 21.72 18.58 4.75
N GLN A 30 21.33 17.35 4.40
CA GLN A 30 22.13 16.49 3.52
C GLN A 30 21.91 16.96 2.07
N PRO A 31 22.96 17.12 1.24
CA PRO A 31 22.81 17.64 -0.11
C PRO A 31 21.84 16.77 -0.92
N SER A 32 20.80 17.39 -1.46
CA SER A 32 19.80 16.76 -2.32
C SER A 32 20.45 16.39 -3.66
N GLN A 33 21.00 15.18 -3.76
CA GLN A 33 21.27 14.58 -5.07
C GLN A 33 19.91 14.25 -5.73
N PRO A 34 19.74 14.48 -7.05
CA PRO A 34 18.50 14.15 -7.72
C PRO A 34 18.23 12.64 -7.59
N ALA A 35 17.07 12.27 -7.04
CA ALA A 35 16.67 10.88 -6.82
C ALA A 35 16.53 10.06 -8.11
N VAL A 36 16.47 10.75 -9.26
CA VAL A 36 16.34 10.15 -10.58
C VAL A 36 17.24 10.92 -11.54
N ASN A 37 18.14 10.22 -12.22
CA ASN A 37 18.95 10.76 -13.30
C ASN A 37 18.55 10.08 -14.61
N VAL A 38 18.20 10.87 -15.63
CA VAL A 38 17.82 10.34 -16.95
C VAL A 38 18.90 10.75 -17.93
N GLU A 39 19.59 9.77 -18.49
CA GLU A 39 20.59 9.99 -19.54
C GLU A 39 20.04 9.51 -20.87
N THR A 40 19.93 10.41 -21.84
CA THR A 40 19.48 10.09 -23.19
C THR A 40 20.69 9.94 -24.10
N GLN A 41 20.89 8.72 -24.62
CA GLN A 41 21.93 8.41 -25.57
C GLN A 41 21.61 9.00 -26.97
N PRO A 42 22.63 9.25 -27.81
CA PRO A 42 22.47 9.82 -29.15
C PRO A 42 21.65 8.96 -30.13
N ASP A 43 21.45 7.68 -29.81
CA ASP A 43 20.62 6.75 -30.59
C ASP A 43 19.11 6.85 -30.25
N GLY A 44 18.75 7.75 -29.33
CA GLY A 44 17.38 7.95 -28.86
C GLY A 44 16.95 7.02 -27.72
N SER A 45 17.84 6.15 -27.22
CA SER A 45 17.59 5.39 -26.00
C SER A 45 17.82 6.25 -24.75
N SER A 46 17.07 6.00 -23.67
CA SER A 46 17.29 6.67 -22.39
C SER A 46 17.46 5.64 -21.28
N THR A 47 18.46 5.87 -20.43
CA THR A 47 18.65 5.11 -19.19
C THR A 47 18.21 5.96 -18.00
N VAL A 48 17.41 5.36 -17.10
CA VAL A 48 16.90 6.02 -15.90
C VAL A 48 17.58 5.38 -14.70
N GLN A 49 18.45 6.14 -14.05
CA GLN A 49 19.14 5.75 -12.81
C GLN A 49 18.34 6.30 -11.64
N ILE A 50 17.68 5.42 -10.88
CA ILE A 50 16.93 5.80 -9.69
C ILE A 50 17.82 5.53 -8.48
N ASN A 51 18.13 6.58 -7.72
CA ASN A 51 18.87 6.44 -6.48
C ASN A 51 17.90 6.01 -5.37
N VAL A 52 17.76 4.70 -5.19
CA VAL A 52 16.85 4.13 -4.20
C VAL A 52 17.46 4.30 -2.80
N PRO A 53 16.77 4.96 -1.85
CA PRO A 53 17.27 5.08 -0.49
C PRO A 53 17.40 3.71 0.19
N GLU A 54 18.37 3.54 1.08
CA GLU A 54 18.64 2.25 1.75
C GLU A 54 17.42 1.71 2.52
N SER A 55 16.50 2.57 2.97
CA SER A 55 15.24 2.18 3.61
C SER A 55 14.29 1.41 2.68
N MET A 56 14.47 1.49 1.36
CA MET A 56 13.69 0.75 0.36
C MET A 56 14.35 -0.56 -0.07
N THR A 57 15.51 -0.92 0.50
CA THR A 57 16.18 -2.20 0.23
C THR A 57 15.26 -3.41 0.36
N PRO A 58 14.39 -3.53 1.39
CA PRO A 58 13.47 -4.66 1.49
C PRO A 58 12.47 -4.74 0.33
N ALA A 59 12.05 -3.59 -0.19
CA ALA A 59 11.13 -3.53 -1.32
C ALA A 59 11.83 -3.89 -2.64
N VAL A 60 13.07 -3.42 -2.85
CA VAL A 60 13.89 -3.79 -4.01
C VAL A 60 14.20 -5.28 -4.01
N GLU A 61 14.52 -5.84 -2.84
CA GLU A 61 14.77 -7.27 -2.66
C GLU A 61 13.50 -8.10 -2.93
N ALA A 62 12.34 -7.64 -2.44
CA ALA A 62 11.06 -8.29 -2.72
C ALA A 62 10.69 -8.31 -4.21
N ILE A 63 11.01 -7.23 -4.94
CA ILE A 63 10.80 -7.16 -6.40
C ILE A 63 11.76 -8.10 -7.13
N SER A 64 13.00 -8.21 -6.65
CA SER A 64 14.04 -9.03 -7.29
C SER A 64 13.83 -10.53 -7.04
N ASN A 65 13.26 -10.91 -5.89
CA ASN A 65 13.07 -12.30 -5.47
C ASN A 65 11.65 -12.60 -4.95
N PRO A 66 10.61 -12.44 -5.79
CA PRO A 66 9.22 -12.50 -5.33
C PRO A 66 8.81 -13.86 -4.77
N GLN A 67 9.35 -14.97 -5.28
CA GLN A 67 9.04 -16.32 -4.76
C GLN A 67 9.58 -16.50 -3.35
N GLN A 68 10.83 -16.14 -3.10
CA GLN A 68 11.44 -16.23 -1.78
C GLN A 68 10.73 -15.32 -0.78
N THR A 69 10.27 -14.14 -1.18
CA THR A 69 9.45 -13.28 -0.33
C THR A 69 8.14 -13.94 0.05
N MET A 70 7.45 -14.58 -0.89
CA MET A 70 6.21 -15.31 -0.59
C MET A 70 6.45 -16.52 0.31
N ASP A 71 7.55 -17.24 0.14
CA ASP A 71 7.92 -18.35 1.01
C ASP A 71 8.24 -17.88 2.43
N ASN A 72 8.98 -16.78 2.58
CA ASN A 72 9.24 -16.17 3.89
C ASN A 72 7.94 -15.75 4.60
N LEU A 73 6.97 -15.20 3.86
CA LEU A 73 5.67 -14.83 4.41
C LEU A 73 4.88 -16.06 4.88
N ARG A 74 4.95 -17.17 4.12
CA ARG A 74 4.32 -18.44 4.50
C ARG A 74 5.00 -19.05 5.73
N ASP A 75 6.32 -19.02 5.80
CA ASP A 75 7.07 -19.50 6.96
C ASP A 75 6.76 -18.67 8.20
N GLN A 76 6.68 -17.35 8.06
CA GLN A 76 6.27 -16.47 9.14
C GLN A 76 4.86 -16.81 9.62
N ALA A 77 3.90 -17.01 8.70
CA ALA A 77 2.57 -17.49 9.05
C ALA A 77 2.60 -18.86 9.73
N ALA A 78 3.47 -19.79 9.30
CA ALA A 78 3.62 -21.10 9.92
C ALA A 78 4.15 -21.03 11.36
N THR A 79 4.99 -20.05 11.67
CA THR A 79 5.50 -19.80 13.03
C THR A 79 4.50 -19.09 13.95
N MET A 80 3.40 -18.54 13.42
CA MET A 80 2.35 -17.96 14.24
C MET A 80 1.66 -19.03 15.08
N SER A 81 1.35 -18.71 16.34
CA SER A 81 0.50 -19.57 17.15
C SER A 81 -0.91 -19.65 16.57
N GLU A 82 -1.59 -20.78 16.78
CA GLU A 82 -2.97 -20.96 16.32
C GLU A 82 -3.92 -19.89 16.87
N GLN A 83 -3.70 -19.45 18.11
CA GLN A 83 -4.47 -18.35 18.69
C GLN A 83 -4.21 -17.03 17.96
N ALA A 84 -2.95 -16.69 17.66
CA ALA A 84 -2.63 -15.48 16.92
C ALA A 84 -3.22 -15.49 15.50
N LYS A 85 -3.26 -16.66 14.85
CA LYS A 85 -3.90 -16.82 13.53
C LYS A 85 -5.41 -16.60 13.62
N GLN A 86 -6.08 -17.17 14.63
CA GLN A 86 -7.52 -16.96 14.86
C GLN A 86 -7.84 -15.49 15.15
N ASP A 87 -7.04 -14.84 16.00
CA ASP A 87 -7.20 -13.42 16.32
C ASP A 87 -7.05 -12.55 15.07
N ALA A 88 -6.08 -12.87 14.18
CA ALA A 88 -5.90 -12.19 12.91
C ALA A 88 -7.14 -12.31 11.99
N VAL A 89 -7.74 -13.50 11.90
CA VAL A 89 -8.97 -13.74 11.12
C VAL A 89 -10.14 -12.91 11.66
N VAL A 90 -10.35 -12.91 12.99
CA VAL A 90 -11.42 -12.13 13.63
C VAL A 90 -11.19 -10.63 13.43
N SER A 91 -9.95 -10.18 13.58
CA SER A 91 -9.58 -8.78 13.34
C SER A 91 -9.88 -8.36 11.90
N ALA A 92 -9.48 -9.16 10.92
CA ALA A 92 -9.71 -8.89 9.50
C ALA A 92 -11.21 -8.78 9.16
N ARG A 93 -12.03 -9.71 9.66
CA ARG A 93 -13.50 -9.64 9.52
C ARG A 93 -14.04 -8.33 10.08
N ARG A 94 -13.71 -8.00 11.33
CA ARG A 94 -14.20 -6.79 12.00
C ARG A 94 -13.79 -5.52 11.27
N ALA A 95 -12.55 -5.47 10.78
CA ALA A 95 -12.05 -4.33 10.01
C ALA A 95 -12.82 -4.15 8.70
N ALA A 96 -13.07 -5.25 7.97
CA ALA A 96 -13.84 -5.21 6.73
C ALA A 96 -15.29 -4.77 6.97
N GLU A 97 -15.96 -5.33 7.98
CA GLU A 97 -17.32 -4.92 8.34
C GLU A 97 -17.39 -3.45 8.78
N ALA A 98 -16.40 -2.96 9.54
CA ALA A 98 -16.34 -1.57 9.94
C ALA A 98 -16.13 -0.63 8.74
N ALA A 99 -15.27 -1.01 7.79
CA ALA A 99 -15.08 -0.26 6.56
C ALA A 99 -16.36 -0.24 5.71
N ALA A 100 -17.03 -1.38 5.55
CA ALA A 100 -18.31 -1.50 4.86
C ALA A 100 -19.40 -0.60 5.48
N ARG A 101 -19.51 -0.60 6.82
CA ARG A 101 -20.40 0.30 7.57
C ARG A 101 -20.09 1.77 7.30
N ALA A 102 -18.80 2.14 7.33
CA ALA A 102 -18.37 3.52 7.07
C ALA A 102 -18.70 3.98 5.64
N LEU A 103 -18.78 3.05 4.69
CA LEU A 103 -19.18 3.30 3.30
C LEU A 103 -20.70 3.32 3.10
N GLY A 104 -21.50 3.08 4.16
CA GLY A 104 -22.96 3.08 4.08
C GLY A 104 -23.54 1.86 3.37
N GLN A 105 -22.80 0.76 3.33
CA GLN A 105 -23.30 -0.50 2.77
C GLN A 105 -24.46 -1.07 3.59
N THR A 106 -25.26 -1.91 2.95
CA THR A 106 -26.36 -2.63 3.61
C THR A 106 -25.83 -3.71 4.57
N GLU A 107 -26.63 -4.14 5.54
CA GLU A 107 -26.23 -5.21 6.48
C GLU A 107 -25.80 -6.51 5.78
N ALA A 108 -26.44 -6.84 4.65
CA ALA A 108 -26.07 -7.99 3.84
C ALA A 108 -24.67 -7.83 3.24
N GLU A 109 -24.37 -6.67 2.66
CA GLU A 109 -23.06 -6.36 2.06
C GLU A 109 -21.96 -6.22 3.12
N ILE A 110 -22.27 -5.68 4.29
CA ILE A 110 -21.35 -5.63 5.44
C ILE A 110 -20.95 -7.04 5.85
N THR A 111 -21.93 -7.95 5.97
CA THR A 111 -21.69 -9.35 6.33
C THR A 111 -20.87 -10.04 5.25
N GLU A 112 -21.20 -9.84 3.98
CA GLU A 112 -20.45 -10.39 2.84
C GLU A 112 -18.99 -9.91 2.84
N ALA A 113 -18.74 -8.61 3.07
CA ALA A 113 -17.39 -8.06 3.18
C ALA A 113 -16.60 -8.73 4.33
N GLY A 114 -17.25 -8.94 5.47
CA GLY A 114 -16.69 -9.68 6.60
C GLY A 114 -16.33 -11.12 6.24
N ASP A 115 -17.24 -11.86 5.61
CA ASP A 115 -17.05 -13.26 5.24
C ASP A 115 -15.97 -13.45 4.17
N VAL A 116 -15.87 -12.52 3.21
CA VAL A 116 -14.80 -12.49 2.21
C VAL A 116 -13.44 -12.24 2.87
N ALA A 117 -13.35 -11.27 3.78
CA ALA A 117 -12.12 -10.99 4.51
C ALA A 117 -11.70 -12.16 5.42
N GLU A 118 -12.67 -12.79 6.10
CA GLU A 118 -12.44 -13.97 6.94
C GLU A 118 -11.87 -15.13 6.12
N ARG A 119 -12.49 -15.43 4.97
CA ARG A 119 -12.04 -16.49 4.06
C ARG A 119 -10.65 -16.20 3.49
N SER A 120 -10.44 -15.01 2.95
CA SER A 120 -9.15 -14.61 2.37
C SER A 120 -8.01 -14.66 3.40
N THR A 121 -8.29 -14.26 4.64
CA THR A 121 -7.28 -14.28 5.71
C THR A 121 -6.96 -15.70 6.14
N ARG A 122 -7.98 -16.58 6.23
CA ARG A 122 -7.76 -18.01 6.49
C ARG A 122 -6.91 -18.66 5.42
N ASP A 123 -7.22 -18.41 4.14
CA ASP A 123 -6.45 -18.93 3.01
C ASP A 123 -4.98 -18.47 3.05
N ALA A 124 -4.76 -17.18 3.36
CA ALA A 124 -3.41 -16.61 3.48
C ALA A 124 -2.62 -17.20 4.66
N LEU A 125 -3.28 -17.53 5.77
CA LEU A 125 -2.67 -18.12 6.96
C LEU A 125 -2.61 -19.67 6.92
N GLY A 126 -3.12 -20.29 5.85
CA GLY A 126 -3.18 -21.75 5.71
C GLY A 126 -4.16 -22.44 6.66
N LEU A 127 -5.15 -21.71 7.17
CA LEU A 127 -6.22 -22.24 8.01
C LEU A 127 -7.31 -22.85 7.11
N ARG A 128 -7.70 -24.10 7.34
CA ARG A 128 -8.77 -24.78 6.60
C ARG A 128 -10.00 -25.00 7.46
#